data_AF-A0A232LM99-F1
#
_entry.id   AF-A0A232LM99-F1
#
_cell.length_a   1.000
_cell.length_b   1.000
_cell.length_c   1.000
_cell.angle_alpha   90.00
_cell.angle_beta   90.00
_cell.angle_gamma   90.00
#
_symmetry.space_group_name_H-M   'P 1'
#
loop_
_entity.id
_entity.type
_entity.pdbx_description
1 polymer ?
#
loop_
_entity_poly.entity_id
_entity_poly.type
_entity_poly.pdbx_seq_one_letter_code
_entity_poly.pdbx_strand_id
1 'polypeptide(L)'
;MIYHYRFRRGIPPSDFLRDNPIVTQFLREVLVSNQSEGDPLSNKALDICYRQGWLQAELLDPSDPNPKTYLISTSSLPFPSDKFPSVQELCFAVIREFKSSALKPPDGQRLGPGAVPRPVEARYQDEFYRACDALLGNIYLSSEWLGKDKIGRVDFLVKSQEWAIECIRDGDRLEEHISKFQEGGRYHKWIVSGEIKEHILLDFRKSGSLRTRNSQLKKIEGVLLSILSY
;
A
#
# COMPACT_ATOMS: atom_id res chain seq x y z
N MET A 1 -25.01 11.57 12.04
CA MET A 1 -24.35 12.13 10.84
C MET A 1 -23.16 11.24 10.53
N ILE A 2 -23.34 10.27 9.63
CA ILE A 2 -22.32 9.25 9.34
C ILE A 2 -21.31 9.90 8.39
N TYR A 3 -20.17 10.30 8.92
CA TYR A 3 -19.03 10.65 8.08
C TYR A 3 -18.63 9.39 7.32
N HIS A 4 -18.85 9.38 6.00
CA HIS A 4 -18.19 8.43 5.11
C HIS A 4 -16.69 8.74 5.14
N TYR A 5 -15.99 8.24 6.15
CA TYR A 5 -14.54 8.27 6.20
C TYR A 5 -14.04 7.42 5.02
N ARG A 6 -13.50 8.09 3.99
CA ARG A 6 -12.70 7.46 2.95
C ARG A 6 -11.60 6.63 3.64
N PHE A 7 -11.46 5.37 3.23
CA PHE A 7 -10.34 4.51 3.60
C PHE A 7 -9.01 5.28 3.44
N ARG A 8 -8.10 5.11 4.41
CA ARG A 8 -6.75 5.70 4.40
C ARG A 8 -5.74 4.60 4.72
N ARG A 9 -4.53 4.68 4.16
CA ARG A 9 -3.38 3.84 4.54
C ARG A 9 -2.31 4.66 5.27
N GLY A 10 -1.41 3.99 5.98
CA GLY A 10 -0.20 4.60 6.57
C GLY A 10 0.10 4.14 8.00
N ILE A 11 1.17 4.66 8.59
CA ILE A 11 1.49 4.46 10.01
C ILE A 11 0.74 5.54 10.83
N PRO A 12 0.23 5.24 12.04
CA PRO A 12 -0.40 6.25 12.89
C PRO A 12 0.52 7.46 13.11
N PRO A 13 0.07 8.70 12.83
CA PRO A 13 0.86 9.89 13.09
C PRO A 13 1.19 10.05 14.58
N SER A 14 2.39 10.55 14.90
CA SER A 14 2.84 10.69 16.29
C SER A 14 1.92 11.56 17.15
N ASP A 15 1.40 12.64 16.59
CA ASP A 15 0.49 13.54 17.31
C ASP A 15 -0.87 12.87 17.53
N PHE A 16 -1.36 12.09 16.56
CA PHE A 16 -2.58 11.31 16.74
C PHE A 16 -2.44 10.30 17.88
N LEU A 17 -1.32 9.57 17.95
CA LEU A 17 -1.07 8.61 19.03
C LEU A 17 -0.97 9.29 20.40
N ARG A 18 -0.38 10.50 20.45
CA ARG A 18 -0.32 11.31 21.68
C ARG A 18 -1.72 11.70 22.16
N ASP A 19 -2.59 12.10 21.24
CA ASP A 19 -3.92 12.61 21.55
C ASP A 19 -4.97 11.49 21.75
N ASN A 20 -4.65 10.24 21.37
CA ASN A 20 -5.55 9.09 21.45
C ASN A 20 -4.94 7.94 22.27
N PRO A 21 -4.83 8.06 23.60
CA PRO A 21 -4.15 7.08 24.44
C PRO A 21 -4.80 5.69 24.39
N ILE A 22 -6.12 5.62 24.21
CA ILE A 22 -6.85 4.35 24.06
C ILE A 22 -6.39 3.60 22.80
N VAL A 23 -6.24 4.32 21.68
CA VAL A 23 -5.77 3.73 20.41
C VAL A 23 -4.30 3.31 20.53
N THR A 24 -3.48 4.13 21.20
CA THR A 24 -2.07 3.83 21.45
C THR A 24 -1.89 2.59 22.31
N GLN A 25 -2.66 2.45 23.39
CA GLN A 25 -2.62 1.27 24.24
C GLN A 25 -3.07 0.03 23.48
N PHE A 26 -4.16 0.13 22.72
CA PHE A 26 -4.63 -0.96 21.88
C PHE A 26 -3.57 -1.40 20.85
N LEU A 27 -2.96 -0.48 20.10
CA LEU A 27 -1.90 -0.81 19.15
C LEU A 27 -0.68 -1.45 19.81
N ARG A 28 -0.32 -1.07 21.05
CA ARG A 28 0.74 -1.74 21.82
C ARG A 28 0.38 -3.19 22.13
N GLU A 29 -0.86 -3.45 22.53
CA GLU A 29 -1.35 -4.81 22.79
C GLU A 29 -1.33 -5.66 21.52
N VAL A 30 -1.81 -5.11 20.39
CA VAL A 30 -1.77 -5.80 19.11
C VAL A 30 -0.34 -6.03 18.62
N LEU A 31 0.61 -5.12 18.89
CA LEU A 31 2.03 -5.31 18.56
C LEU A 31 2.66 -6.50 19.32
N VAL A 32 2.24 -6.75 20.55
CA VAL A 32 2.73 -7.88 21.36
C VAL A 32 2.09 -9.20 20.94
N SER A 33 0.78 -9.18 20.68
CA SER A 33 -0.01 -10.37 20.36
C SER A 33 -0.03 -10.70 18.86
N ASN A 34 0.44 -9.78 18.02
CA ASN A 34 0.37 -9.78 16.54
C ASN A 34 -1.06 -9.78 15.96
N GLN A 35 -2.08 -9.86 16.81
CA GLN A 35 -3.49 -9.93 16.43
C GLN A 35 -4.40 -9.32 17.50
N SER A 36 -5.59 -8.91 17.10
CA SER A 36 -6.69 -8.54 17.98
C SER A 36 -7.94 -9.25 17.53
N GLU A 37 -8.71 -9.77 18.46
CA GLU A 37 -10.04 -10.32 18.18
C GLU A 37 -11.11 -9.35 18.65
N GLY A 38 -12.23 -9.27 17.92
CA GLY A 38 -13.38 -8.47 18.34
C GLY A 38 -14.23 -7.96 17.18
N ASP A 39 -15.22 -7.14 17.52
CA ASP A 39 -16.09 -6.47 16.56
C ASP A 39 -15.79 -4.96 16.57
N PRO A 40 -15.40 -4.34 15.43
CA PRO A 40 -15.22 -2.90 15.30
C PRO A 40 -16.42 -2.08 15.79
N LEU A 41 -17.66 -2.58 15.65
CA LEU A 41 -18.85 -1.89 16.14
C LEU A 41 -18.85 -1.74 17.66
N SER A 42 -18.19 -2.67 18.36
CA SER A 42 -18.12 -2.73 19.83
C SER A 42 -16.80 -2.16 20.39
N ASN A 43 -15.72 -2.14 19.60
CA ASN A 43 -14.40 -1.68 20.00
C ASN A 43 -13.97 -0.47 19.16
N LYS A 44 -14.08 0.72 19.76
CA LYS A 44 -13.76 2.00 19.09
C LYS A 44 -12.29 2.09 18.66
N ALA A 45 -11.35 1.52 19.42
CA ALA A 45 -9.94 1.54 19.04
C ALA A 45 -9.70 0.66 17.81
N LEU A 46 -10.33 -0.51 17.78
CA LEU A 46 -10.32 -1.43 16.65
C LEU A 46 -10.95 -0.79 15.40
N ASP A 47 -12.11 -0.17 15.51
CA ASP A 47 -12.77 0.54 14.38
C ASP A 47 -11.88 1.65 13.80
N ILE A 48 -11.26 2.45 14.67
CA ILE A 48 -10.31 3.48 14.23
C ILE A 48 -9.14 2.83 13.49
N CYS A 49 -8.47 1.86 14.10
CA CYS A 49 -7.32 1.19 13.50
C CYS A 49 -7.66 0.53 12.15
N TYR A 50 -8.81 -0.14 12.06
CA TYR A 50 -9.27 -0.78 10.83
C TYR A 50 -9.57 0.24 9.73
N ARG A 51 -10.35 1.29 10.02
CA ARG A 51 -10.71 2.32 9.03
C ARG A 51 -9.52 3.16 8.55
N GLN A 52 -8.51 3.32 9.40
CA GLN A 52 -7.26 3.99 9.05
C GLN A 52 -6.22 3.05 8.40
N GLY A 53 -6.57 1.78 8.17
CA GLY A 53 -5.72 0.80 7.52
C GLY A 53 -4.51 0.36 8.36
N TRP A 54 -4.52 0.63 9.67
CA TRP A 54 -3.46 0.28 10.62
C TRP A 54 -3.53 -1.17 11.09
N LEU A 55 -4.75 -1.72 11.10
CA LEU A 55 -5.01 -3.14 11.25
C LEU A 55 -5.81 -3.62 10.06
N GLN A 56 -5.54 -4.85 9.64
CA GLN A 56 -6.25 -5.48 8.55
C GLN A 56 -7.08 -6.65 9.10
N ALA A 57 -8.28 -6.82 8.56
CA ALA A 57 -9.18 -7.88 8.98
C ALA A 57 -8.84 -9.18 8.23
N GLU A 58 -8.70 -10.29 8.94
CA GLU A 58 -8.42 -11.60 8.33
C GLU A 58 -9.62 -12.54 8.46
N LEU A 59 -9.94 -13.20 7.35
CA LEU A 59 -10.93 -14.26 7.29
C LEU A 59 -10.24 -15.59 7.62
N LEU A 60 -10.28 -15.99 8.90
CA LEU A 60 -9.76 -17.28 9.34
C LEU A 60 -10.61 -18.46 8.84
N ASP A 61 -11.91 -18.23 8.62
CA ASP A 61 -12.83 -19.17 7.99
C ASP A 61 -13.41 -18.53 6.71
N PRO A 62 -13.07 -19.04 5.51
CA PRO A 62 -13.60 -18.55 4.25
C PRO A 62 -15.13 -18.61 4.14
N SER A 63 -15.81 -19.36 5.01
CA SER A 63 -17.27 -19.47 5.07
C SER A 63 -17.94 -18.45 6.00
N ASP A 64 -17.18 -17.76 6.87
CA ASP A 64 -17.69 -16.67 7.72
C ASP A 64 -17.46 -15.32 7.00
N PRO A 65 -18.53 -14.59 6.61
CA PRO A 65 -18.37 -13.30 5.95
C PRO A 65 -17.89 -12.18 6.90
N ASN A 66 -17.83 -12.42 8.20
CA ASN A 66 -17.41 -11.42 9.19
C ASN A 66 -16.04 -11.79 9.77
N PRO A 67 -14.98 -11.02 9.47
CA PRO A 67 -13.68 -11.25 10.07
C PRO A 67 -13.75 -10.96 11.57
N LYS A 68 -13.29 -11.90 12.39
CA LYS A 68 -13.23 -11.76 13.86
C LYS A 68 -11.83 -11.41 14.36
N THR A 69 -10.83 -11.48 13.47
CA THR A 69 -9.43 -11.29 13.79
C THR A 69 -8.84 -10.17 12.95
N TYR A 70 -8.07 -9.31 13.60
CA TYR A 70 -7.47 -8.10 13.03
C TYR A 70 -5.99 -8.09 13.32
N LEU A 71 -5.18 -8.02 12.27
CA LEU A 71 -3.75 -8.22 12.33
C LEU A 71 -3.00 -6.94 11.98
N ILE A 72 -1.76 -6.83 12.47
CA ILE A 72 -0.83 -5.78 12.03
C ILE A 72 -0.24 -6.11 10.67
N SER A 73 -0.16 -7.41 10.34
CA SER A 73 -0.10 -7.97 8.99
C SER A 73 0.48 -9.39 9.03
N THR A 74 -0.35 -10.39 8.76
CA THR A 74 0.08 -11.74 8.32
C THR A 74 -0.90 -12.21 7.24
N SER A 75 -0.42 -12.96 6.25
CA SER A 75 -1.30 -13.78 5.41
C SER A 75 -1.21 -15.21 5.92
N SER A 76 -2.27 -15.72 6.57
CA SER A 76 -2.35 -17.14 6.90
C SER A 76 -2.53 -18.04 5.67
N LEU A 77 -3.01 -17.46 4.56
CA LEU A 77 -3.27 -18.18 3.31
C LEU A 77 -2.04 -18.16 2.38
N PRO A 78 -1.79 -19.26 1.62
CA PRO A 78 -0.79 -19.28 0.56
C PRO A 78 -1.08 -18.22 -0.50
N PHE A 79 -0.06 -17.58 -1.04
CA PHE A 79 -0.24 -16.64 -2.16
C PHE A 79 -0.71 -17.40 -3.41
N PRO A 80 -1.68 -16.88 -4.18
CA PRO A 80 -2.19 -17.55 -5.37
C PRO A 80 -1.23 -17.41 -6.55
N SER A 81 -0.02 -17.99 -6.45
CA SER A 81 1.04 -17.93 -7.47
C SER A 81 0.59 -18.49 -8.83
N ASP A 82 -0.34 -19.44 -8.86
CA ASP A 82 -0.91 -19.97 -10.11
C ASP A 82 -1.68 -18.90 -10.90
N LYS A 83 -2.30 -17.93 -10.20
CA LYS A 83 -3.04 -16.82 -10.83
C LYS A 83 -2.12 -15.64 -11.15
N PHE A 84 -1.15 -15.40 -10.28
CA PHE A 84 -0.21 -14.28 -10.41
C PHE A 84 1.22 -14.81 -10.27
N PRO A 85 1.82 -15.32 -11.36
CA PRO A 85 3.14 -15.96 -11.29
C PRO A 85 4.30 -14.99 -11.12
N SER A 86 4.07 -13.68 -11.26
CA SER A 86 5.09 -12.65 -11.08
C SER A 86 4.50 -11.36 -10.51
N VAL A 87 5.36 -10.50 -9.95
CA VAL A 87 4.97 -9.16 -9.46
C VAL A 87 4.33 -8.31 -10.56
N GLN A 88 4.79 -8.48 -11.81
CA GLN A 88 4.26 -7.78 -12.97
C GLN A 88 2.81 -8.19 -13.27
N GLU A 89 2.54 -9.51 -13.32
CA GLU A 89 1.19 -10.02 -13.60
C GLU A 89 0.20 -9.61 -12.51
N LEU A 90 0.61 -9.66 -11.24
CA LEU A 90 -0.18 -9.12 -10.13
C LEU A 90 -0.49 -7.64 -10.35
N CYS A 91 0.53 -6.81 -10.56
CA CYS A 91 0.35 -5.36 -10.72
C CYS A 91 -0.58 -5.02 -11.89
N PHE A 92 -0.46 -5.73 -13.02
CA PHE A 92 -1.33 -5.50 -14.17
C PHE A 92 -2.78 -5.90 -13.90
N ALA A 93 -3.03 -7.00 -13.19
CA ALA A 93 -4.37 -7.36 -12.78
C ALA A 93 -4.97 -6.32 -11.81
N VAL A 94 -4.19 -5.86 -10.84
CA VAL A 94 -4.60 -4.84 -9.87
C VAL A 94 -4.92 -3.52 -10.56
N ILE A 95 -4.08 -3.08 -11.50
CA ILE A 95 -4.27 -1.84 -12.26
C ILE A 95 -5.56 -1.88 -13.08
N ARG A 96 -5.97 -3.04 -13.61
CA ARG A 96 -7.25 -3.21 -14.34
C ARG A 96 -8.48 -3.01 -13.45
N GLU A 97 -8.34 -3.22 -12.14
CA GLU A 97 -9.42 -3.00 -11.16
C GLU A 97 -9.52 -1.54 -10.69
N PHE A 98 -8.68 -0.63 -11.19
CA PHE A 98 -8.70 0.77 -10.78
C PHE A 98 -9.99 1.47 -11.20
N LYS A 99 -10.59 2.19 -10.26
CA LYS A 99 -11.77 3.03 -10.45
C LYS A 99 -11.34 4.46 -10.71
N SER A 100 -11.71 5.00 -11.88
CA SER A 100 -11.43 6.40 -12.24
C SER A 100 -11.94 7.39 -11.18
N SER A 101 -13.08 7.08 -10.55
CA SER A 101 -13.67 7.90 -9.48
C SER A 101 -12.78 8.01 -8.24
N ALA A 102 -11.95 7.00 -7.94
CA ALA A 102 -11.00 7.03 -6.82
C ALA A 102 -9.80 7.95 -7.09
N LEU A 103 -9.50 8.22 -8.37
CA LEU A 103 -8.38 9.04 -8.83
C LEU A 103 -8.76 10.50 -9.14
N LYS A 104 -10.06 10.84 -9.18
CA LYS A 104 -10.55 12.22 -9.34
C LYS A 104 -10.44 13.05 -8.05
N PRO A 105 -9.78 14.22 -8.05
CA PRO A 105 -9.67 15.04 -6.84
C PRO A 105 -11.05 15.22 -6.21
N PRO A 106 -11.18 15.19 -4.87
CA PRO A 106 -12.44 15.59 -4.27
C PRO A 106 -12.77 17.01 -4.74
N ASP A 107 -13.89 17.15 -5.45
CA ASP A 107 -14.33 18.44 -5.98
C ASP A 107 -14.39 19.47 -4.85
N GLY A 108 -13.65 20.56 -5.02
CA GLY A 108 -13.83 21.79 -4.25
C GLY A 108 -13.65 21.70 -2.74
N GLN A 109 -13.00 20.68 -2.18
CA GLN A 109 -12.74 20.63 -0.75
C GLN A 109 -11.69 21.69 -0.41
N ARG A 110 -12.15 22.91 -0.05
CA ARG A 110 -11.36 23.95 0.59
C ARG A 110 -10.72 23.32 1.82
N LEU A 111 -9.47 22.90 1.67
CA LEU A 111 -8.59 22.52 2.77
C LEU A 111 -8.58 23.71 3.72
N GLY A 112 -9.05 23.51 4.95
CA GLY A 112 -8.95 24.54 5.99
C GLY A 112 -7.49 24.97 6.17
N PRO A 113 -7.21 26.12 6.80
CA PRO A 113 -5.85 26.69 6.88
C PRO A 113 -4.77 25.77 7.48
N GLY A 114 -5.16 24.70 8.19
CA GLY A 114 -4.26 23.69 8.77
C GLY A 114 -4.26 22.32 8.08
N ALA A 115 -4.97 22.14 6.97
CA ALA A 115 -5.04 20.84 6.30
C ALA A 115 -3.86 20.69 5.32
N VAL A 116 -2.91 19.81 5.66
CA VAL A 116 -1.80 19.44 4.76
C VAL A 116 -2.38 18.77 3.52
N PRO A 117 -2.18 19.32 2.31
CA PRO A 117 -2.64 18.68 1.08
C PRO A 117 -1.96 17.31 0.96
N ARG A 118 -2.77 16.24 0.90
CA ARG A 118 -2.20 14.91 0.69
C ARG A 118 -1.60 14.85 -0.71
N PRO A 119 -0.36 14.34 -0.90
CA PRO A 119 0.22 14.21 -2.23
C PRO A 119 -0.70 13.42 -3.16
N VAL A 120 -0.78 13.83 -4.42
CA VAL A 120 -1.61 13.13 -5.43
C VAL A 120 -1.17 11.67 -5.59
N GLU A 121 0.10 11.38 -5.36
CA GLU A 121 0.71 10.04 -5.36
C GLU A 121 0.04 9.10 -4.35
N ALA A 122 -0.33 9.60 -3.17
CA ALA A 122 -1.04 8.83 -2.15
C ALA A 122 -2.37 8.27 -2.66
N ARG A 123 -2.93 8.84 -3.73
CA ARG A 123 -4.20 8.40 -4.31
C ARG A 123 -4.05 7.20 -5.23
N TYR A 124 -2.96 7.16 -6.00
CA TYR A 124 -2.62 5.96 -6.78
C TYR A 124 -2.28 4.81 -5.85
N GLN A 125 -1.56 5.10 -4.77
CA GLN A 125 -1.25 4.10 -3.76
C GLN A 125 -2.50 3.61 -3.01
N ASP A 126 -3.40 4.51 -2.56
CA ASP A 126 -4.67 4.11 -1.93
C ASP A 126 -5.52 3.24 -2.87
N GLU A 127 -5.60 3.61 -4.15
CA GLU A 127 -6.37 2.85 -5.13
C GLU A 127 -5.71 1.52 -5.48
N PHE A 128 -4.37 1.47 -5.53
CA PHE A 128 -3.62 0.23 -5.68
C PHE A 128 -3.91 -0.73 -4.53
N TYR A 129 -3.88 -0.24 -3.29
CA TYR A 129 -4.21 -1.04 -2.12
C TYR A 129 -5.64 -1.58 -2.18
N ARG A 130 -6.62 -0.71 -2.47
CA ARG A 130 -8.04 -1.10 -2.60
C ARG A 130 -8.26 -2.13 -3.72
N ALA A 131 -7.59 -1.96 -4.86
CA ALA A 131 -7.70 -2.86 -5.98
C ALA A 131 -7.05 -4.23 -5.69
N CYS A 132 -5.90 -4.25 -5.02
CA CYS A 132 -5.27 -5.47 -4.51
C CYS A 132 -6.20 -6.23 -3.58
N ASP A 133 -6.80 -5.54 -2.60
CA ASP A 133 -7.74 -6.13 -1.65
C ASP A 133 -8.96 -6.72 -2.37
N ALA A 134 -9.55 -5.99 -3.31
CA ALA A 134 -10.68 -6.48 -4.11
C ALA A 134 -10.33 -7.70 -4.97
N LEU A 135 -9.10 -7.78 -5.49
CA LEU A 135 -8.66 -8.85 -6.38
C LEU A 135 -8.25 -10.12 -5.63
N LEU A 136 -7.53 -9.98 -4.52
CA LEU A 136 -6.96 -11.09 -3.75
C LEU A 136 -7.87 -11.54 -2.61
N GLY A 137 -8.81 -10.68 -2.17
CA GLY A 137 -9.68 -10.91 -1.03
C GLY A 137 -8.96 -11.08 0.30
N ASN A 138 -7.64 -10.79 0.36
CA ASN A 138 -6.77 -11.10 1.49
C ASN A 138 -5.50 -10.24 1.54
N ILE A 139 -4.87 -10.23 2.73
CA ILE A 139 -3.79 -9.34 3.16
C ILE A 139 -2.41 -9.88 2.76
N TYR A 140 -2.18 -10.06 1.46
CA TYR A 140 -0.83 -10.39 0.97
C TYR A 140 0.09 -9.17 0.94
N LEU A 141 -0.49 -7.97 1.02
CA LEU A 141 0.18 -6.70 0.77
C LEU A 141 0.43 -5.92 2.07
N SER A 142 1.70 -5.70 2.41
CA SER A 142 2.13 -4.76 3.44
C SER A 142 2.30 -3.38 2.82
N SER A 143 1.53 -2.38 3.25
CA SER A 143 1.78 -0.99 2.86
C SER A 143 2.94 -0.40 3.65
N GLU A 144 3.71 0.49 3.03
CA GLU A 144 4.72 1.32 3.69
C GLU A 144 5.74 0.46 4.45
N TRP A 145 6.23 -0.59 3.79
CA TRP A 145 7.07 -1.62 4.39
C TRP A 145 8.50 -1.14 4.59
N LEU A 146 9.07 -1.48 5.75
CA LEU A 146 10.48 -1.26 6.08
C LEU A 146 11.17 -2.61 6.23
N GLY A 147 12.37 -2.75 5.65
CA GLY A 147 13.23 -3.90 5.92
C GLY A 147 13.81 -3.88 7.34
N LYS A 148 14.55 -4.92 7.69
CA LYS A 148 15.04 -5.17 9.06
C LYS A 148 15.84 -4.01 9.66
N ASP A 149 16.58 -3.28 8.84
CA ASP A 149 17.38 -2.13 9.26
C ASP A 149 16.59 -0.83 9.47
N LYS A 150 15.29 -0.81 9.11
CA LYS A 150 14.37 0.33 9.26
C LYS A 150 14.81 1.62 8.58
N ILE A 151 15.68 1.56 7.58
CA ILE A 151 16.17 2.72 6.82
C ILE A 151 15.58 2.67 5.41
N GLY A 152 14.62 3.56 5.15
CA GLY A 152 13.85 3.59 3.90
C GLY A 152 12.48 2.93 4.07
N ARG A 153 11.64 3.03 3.03
CA ARG A 153 10.29 2.47 3.04
C ARG A 153 9.76 2.31 1.64
N VAL A 154 9.46 1.08 1.23
CA VAL A 154 8.80 0.82 -0.05
C VAL A 154 7.29 0.98 0.11
N ASP A 155 6.61 1.44 -0.94
CA ASP A 155 5.17 1.67 -0.88
C ASP A 155 4.37 0.41 -0.56
N PHE A 156 4.76 -0.73 -1.13
CA PHE A 156 4.17 -2.02 -0.82
C PHE A 156 5.17 -3.18 -0.87
N LEU A 157 4.91 -4.20 -0.06
CA LEU A 157 5.56 -5.51 -0.14
C LEU A 157 4.51 -6.64 -0.17
N VAL A 158 4.57 -7.53 -1.16
CA VAL A 158 3.86 -8.81 -1.11
C VAL A 158 4.65 -9.76 -0.23
N LYS A 159 4.27 -9.87 1.05
CA LYS A 159 5.14 -10.46 2.09
C LYS A 159 5.60 -11.88 1.78
N SER A 160 4.69 -12.75 1.38
CA SER A 160 5.00 -14.18 1.15
C SER A 160 5.81 -14.43 -0.11
N GLN A 161 5.80 -13.50 -1.07
CA GLN A 161 6.59 -13.58 -2.31
C GLN A 161 7.86 -12.72 -2.25
N GLU A 162 7.99 -11.87 -1.22
CA GLU A 162 9.08 -10.90 -1.07
C GLU A 162 9.17 -9.95 -2.30
N TRP A 163 8.01 -9.59 -2.85
CA TRP A 163 7.93 -8.67 -3.99
C TRP A 163 7.72 -7.23 -3.54
N ALA A 164 8.62 -6.34 -3.94
CA ALA A 164 8.54 -4.91 -3.64
C ALA A 164 7.88 -4.13 -4.78
N ILE A 165 6.97 -3.22 -4.44
CA ILE A 165 6.24 -2.40 -5.41
C ILE A 165 6.36 -0.93 -4.97
N GLU A 166 7.01 -0.10 -5.80
CA GLU A 166 7.11 1.35 -5.61
C GLU A 166 6.21 2.05 -6.63
N CYS A 167 5.41 3.03 -6.20
CA CYS A 167 4.51 3.79 -7.06
C CYS A 167 4.98 5.23 -7.16
N ILE A 168 5.10 5.76 -8.38
CA ILE A 168 5.37 7.19 -8.63
C ILE A 168 4.34 7.76 -9.62
N ARG A 169 4.41 9.07 -9.87
CA ARG A 169 3.51 9.75 -10.82
C ARG A 169 4.26 10.65 -11.78
N ASP A 170 3.78 10.71 -13.03
CA ASP A 170 4.24 11.65 -14.06
C ASP A 170 5.78 11.74 -14.18
N GLY A 171 6.48 10.64 -13.90
CA GLY A 171 7.95 10.57 -13.87
C GLY A 171 8.63 11.43 -12.79
N ASP A 172 7.90 11.86 -11.75
CA ASP A 172 8.47 12.64 -10.63
C ASP A 172 9.64 11.89 -10.01
N ARG A 173 10.82 12.49 -10.07
CA ARG A 173 12.08 11.95 -9.53
C ARG A 173 12.34 10.49 -9.92
N LEU A 174 11.93 10.08 -11.12
CA LEU A 174 12.04 8.69 -11.60
C LEU A 174 13.45 8.09 -11.39
N GLU A 175 14.50 8.83 -11.78
CA GLU A 175 15.89 8.37 -11.59
C GLU A 175 16.28 8.23 -10.11
N GLU A 176 15.75 9.07 -9.22
CA GLU A 176 15.98 8.93 -7.78
C GLU A 176 15.31 7.66 -7.25
N HIS A 177 14.11 7.34 -7.72
CA HIS A 177 13.41 6.11 -7.31
C HIS A 177 14.08 4.86 -7.89
N ILE A 178 14.53 4.88 -9.15
CA ILE A 178 15.33 3.80 -9.75
C ILE A 178 16.61 3.58 -8.95
N SER A 179 17.34 4.65 -8.62
CA SER A 179 18.61 4.53 -7.90
C SER A 179 18.47 3.98 -6.47
N LYS A 180 17.26 4.00 -5.86
CA LYS A 180 17.03 3.32 -4.56
C LYS A 180 17.28 1.82 -4.64
N PHE A 181 16.99 1.18 -5.77
CA PHE A 181 17.14 -0.27 -5.95
C PHE A 181 18.54 -0.69 -6.46
N GLN A 182 19.29 0.24 -7.04
CA GLN A 182 20.65 0.03 -7.56
C GLN A 182 21.71 -0.04 -6.45
N GLU A 183 22.91 -0.52 -6.76
CA GLU A 183 24.03 -0.60 -5.82
C GLU A 183 24.27 0.74 -5.10
N GLY A 184 24.43 0.70 -3.77
CA GLY A 184 24.52 1.88 -2.91
C GLY A 184 23.17 2.57 -2.60
N GLY A 185 22.09 2.15 -3.26
CA GLY A 185 20.73 2.62 -3.05
C GLY A 185 20.11 2.16 -1.72
N ARG A 186 19.10 2.91 -1.25
CA ARG A 186 18.43 2.67 0.04
C ARG A 186 17.71 1.32 0.14
N TYR A 187 17.33 0.69 -0.96
CA TYR A 187 16.64 -0.61 -0.98
C TYR A 187 17.56 -1.76 -1.41
N HIS A 188 18.73 -1.44 -1.96
CA HIS A 188 19.66 -2.45 -2.50
C HIS A 188 20.09 -3.50 -1.49
N LYS A 189 20.36 -3.09 -0.25
CA LYS A 189 20.67 -4.01 0.84
C LYS A 189 19.58 -5.05 1.10
N TRP A 190 18.30 -4.72 0.86
CA TRP A 190 17.19 -5.66 1.02
C TRP A 190 17.12 -6.66 -0.14
N ILE A 191 17.60 -6.26 -1.34
CA ILE A 191 17.79 -7.18 -2.46
C ILE A 191 18.93 -8.16 -2.15
N VAL A 192 20.08 -7.63 -1.71
CA VAL A 192 21.26 -8.45 -1.39
C VAL A 192 21.01 -9.40 -0.21
N SER A 193 20.22 -8.97 0.80
CA SER A 193 19.86 -9.82 1.94
C SER A 193 18.78 -10.86 1.63
N GLY A 194 18.16 -10.80 0.45
CA GLY A 194 17.05 -11.66 0.05
C GLY A 194 15.70 -11.27 0.65
N GLU A 195 15.59 -10.14 1.35
CA GLU A 195 14.31 -9.61 1.84
C GLU A 195 13.40 -9.09 0.71
N ILE A 196 13.99 -8.75 -0.45
CA ILE A 196 13.29 -8.44 -1.70
C ILE A 196 13.83 -9.38 -2.78
N LYS A 197 12.98 -10.27 -3.28
CA LYS A 197 13.31 -11.21 -4.37
C LYS A 197 13.07 -10.61 -5.75
N GLU A 198 11.97 -9.89 -5.90
CA GLU A 198 11.64 -9.17 -7.12
C GLU A 198 11.10 -7.78 -6.77
N HIS A 199 11.25 -6.82 -7.67
CA HIS A 199 10.71 -5.50 -7.47
C HIS A 199 10.18 -4.91 -8.78
N ILE A 200 9.22 -4.01 -8.65
CA ILE A 200 8.68 -3.23 -9.77
C ILE A 200 8.44 -1.78 -9.35
N LEU A 201 8.71 -0.87 -10.27
CA LEU A 201 8.39 0.55 -10.14
C LEU A 201 7.26 0.90 -11.12
N LEU A 202 6.14 1.37 -10.59
CA LEU A 202 4.95 1.76 -11.34
C LEU A 202 4.90 3.28 -11.48
N ASP A 203 5.02 3.80 -12.70
CA ASP A 203 4.89 5.23 -12.99
C ASP A 203 3.52 5.54 -13.62
N PHE A 204 2.61 6.12 -12.81
CA PHE A 204 1.28 6.50 -13.24
C PHE A 204 1.29 7.87 -13.93
N ARG A 205 1.04 7.90 -15.24
CA ARG A 205 1.08 9.12 -16.07
C ARG A 205 -0.28 9.48 -16.65
N LYS A 206 -0.59 10.78 -16.71
CA LYS A 206 -1.77 11.26 -17.43
C LYS A 206 -1.58 11.25 -18.95
N SER A 207 -2.63 10.86 -19.67
CA SER A 207 -2.79 11.03 -21.11
C SER A 207 -2.55 12.51 -21.48
N GLY A 208 -1.45 12.82 -22.18
CA GLY A 208 -1.10 14.18 -22.60
C GLY A 208 0.17 14.77 -21.97
N SER A 209 0.74 14.15 -20.93
CA SER A 209 2.03 14.54 -20.33
C SER A 209 3.23 13.76 -20.90
N LEU A 210 3.09 13.16 -22.09
CA LEU A 210 4.22 12.58 -22.81
C LEU A 210 5.16 13.70 -23.28
N ARG A 211 5.98 14.23 -22.36
CA ARG A 211 7.25 14.83 -22.74
C ARG A 211 8.07 13.68 -23.31
N THR A 212 8.12 13.62 -24.63
CA THR A 212 8.93 12.70 -25.42
C THR A 212 10.40 12.85 -25.01
N ARG A 213 10.81 12.15 -23.95
CA ARG A 213 12.19 11.76 -23.72
C ARG A 213 12.23 10.29 -24.03
N ASN A 214 12.80 9.97 -25.20
CA ASN A 214 13.19 8.64 -25.67
C ASN A 214 12.57 7.51 -24.85
N SER A 215 11.42 7.01 -25.31
CA SER A 215 10.85 5.73 -24.88
C SER A 215 11.74 4.59 -25.34
N GLN A 216 12.97 4.54 -24.85
CA GLN A 216 13.69 3.29 -24.70
C GLN A 216 13.16 2.70 -23.40
N LEU A 217 12.23 1.76 -23.56
CA LEU A 217 11.98 0.69 -22.60
C LEU A 217 13.32 -0.02 -22.37
N LYS A 218 14.17 0.53 -21.49
CA LYS A 218 15.29 -0.23 -20.99
C LYS A 218 14.70 -1.19 -19.97
N LYS A 219 14.61 -2.45 -20.38
CA LYS A 219 14.53 -3.60 -19.49
C LYS A 219 15.85 -3.62 -18.68
N ILE A 220 15.97 -2.71 -17.73
CA ILE A 220 16.90 -2.86 -16.61
C ILE A 220 16.08 -3.69 -15.63
N GLU A 221 16.41 -4.97 -15.53
CA GLU A 221 15.98 -5.93 -14.49
C GLU A 221 14.83 -5.44 -13.59
N GLY A 222 13.58 -5.53 -14.09
CA GLY A 222 12.36 -5.27 -13.28
C GLY A 222 11.58 -3.97 -13.54
N VAL A 223 12.04 -3.07 -14.42
CA VAL A 223 11.29 -1.83 -14.73
C VAL A 223 10.40 -2.01 -15.97
N LEU A 224 9.07 -2.03 -15.80
CA LEU A 224 8.10 -1.95 -16.90
C LEU A 224 7.22 -0.70 -16.80
N LEU A 225 7.11 0.02 -17.92
CA LEU A 225 6.62 1.39 -18.08
C LEU A 225 5.23 1.46 -18.75
N SER A 226 4.30 2.21 -18.14
CA SER A 226 3.00 2.78 -18.62
C SER A 226 1.95 1.77 -19.16
N ILE A 227 0.63 1.89 -18.95
CA ILE A 227 -0.30 3.00 -19.23
C ILE A 227 -1.56 2.82 -18.34
N LEU A 228 -2.09 3.88 -17.75
CA LEU A 228 -3.53 3.98 -17.53
C LEU A 228 -4.05 5.25 -18.19
N SER A 229 -4.91 5.04 -19.19
CA SER A 229 -5.71 6.07 -19.82
C SER A 229 -6.94 6.32 -18.95
N TYR A 230 -7.16 7.57 -18.57
CA TYR A 230 -8.47 8.09 -18.17
C TYR A 230 -8.79 9.32 -19.02
#